data_AF-A0A9Q4AAB0-F1
#
_entry.id   AF-A0A9Q4AAB0-F1
#
_cell.length_a   1.000
_cell.length_b   1.000
_cell.length_c   1.000
_cell.angle_alpha   90.00
_cell.angle_beta   90.00
_cell.angle_gamma   90.00
#
_symmetry.space_group_name_H-M   'P 1'
#
loop_
_entity.id
_entity.type
_entity.pdbx_description
1 polymer ?
#
loop_
_entity_poly.entity_id
_entity_poly.type
_entity_poly.pdbx_seq_one_letter_code
_entity_poly.pdbx_strand_id
1 'polypeptide(L)' 'LDSGLGSKNYGLSQADFYQLFAYGQKYLGGEGDLVLIYPKRASFQEALPVFEFSEGLRLWVVPFDLQVGRLQALNFKIRL' A
#
# COMPACT_ATOMS: atom_id res chain seq x y z
N LEU A 1 -15.80 10.05 11.20
CA LEU A 1 -14.43 10.16 10.67
C LEU A 1 -14.58 10.17 9.16
N ASP A 2 -14.86 11.34 8.60
CA ASP A 2 -15.13 11.50 7.16
C ASP A 2 -14.01 12.36 6.60
N SER A 3 -13.09 11.77 5.83
CA SER A 3 -12.02 12.49 5.12
C SER A 3 -11.30 11.56 4.13
N GLY A 4 -11.77 11.55 2.87
CA GLY A 4 -10.85 11.75 1.75
C GLY A 4 -9.92 10.63 1.28
N LEU A 5 -10.19 9.34 1.51
CA LEU A 5 -9.64 8.30 0.65
C LEU A 5 -10.41 8.33 -0.68
N GLY A 6 -9.96 9.23 -1.56
CA GLY A 6 -10.51 9.47 -2.88
C GLY A 6 -10.93 8.16 -3.54
N SER A 7 -12.18 8.14 -3.97
CA SER A 7 -12.90 7.09 -4.70
C SER A 7 -12.21 6.73 -6.02
N LYS A 8 -11.00 6.19 -5.94
CA LYS A 8 -10.32 5.49 -7.01
C LYS A 8 -10.28 4.03 -6.57
N ASN A 9 -11.31 3.29 -6.95
CA ASN A 9 -11.32 1.84 -6.86
C ASN A 9 -10.22 1.31 -7.80
N TYR A 10 -8.97 1.29 -7.36
CA TYR A 10 -7.85 0.62 -8.04
C TYR A 10 -8.01 -0.93 -8.06
N GLY A 11 -9.23 -1.41 -7.80
CA GLY A 11 -9.56 -2.82 -7.57
C GLY A 11 -9.02 -3.38 -6.25
N LEU A 12 -8.55 -2.52 -5.34
CA LEU A 12 -7.96 -2.94 -4.06
C LEU A 12 -9.03 -3.05 -2.98
N SER A 13 -8.88 -4.05 -2.11
CA SER A 13 -9.78 -4.29 -0.97
C SER A 13 -9.60 -3.20 0.09
N GLN A 14 -10.66 -2.44 0.38
CA GLN A 14 -10.66 -1.46 1.49
C GLN A 14 -10.42 -2.15 2.85
N ALA A 15 -10.82 -3.41 2.99
CA ALA A 15 -10.59 -4.18 4.21
C ALA A 15 -9.08 -4.39 4.45
N ASP A 16 -8.30 -4.62 3.40
CA ASP A 16 -6.85 -4.86 3.52
C ASP A 16 -6.10 -3.59 3.93
N PHE A 17 -6.55 -2.43 3.44
CA PHE A 17 -6.05 -1.13 3.89
C PHE A 17 -6.28 -0.94 5.38
N TYR A 18 -7.49 -1.25 5.86
CA TYR A 18 -7.81 -1.13 7.27
C TYR A 18 -7.02 -2.11 8.14
N GLN A 19 -6.85 -3.35 7.67
CA GLN A 19 -6.02 -4.34 8.37
C GLN A 19 -4.58 -3.87 8.52
N LEU A 20 -3.98 -3.31 7.46
CA LEU A 20 -2.62 -2.78 7.52
C LEU A 20 -2.53 -1.52 8.39
N PHE A 21 -3.52 -0.64 8.35
CA PHE A 21 -3.57 0.51 9.26
C PHE A 21 -3.58 0.05 10.73
N ALA A 22 -4.47 -0.88 11.09
CA ALA A 22 -4.53 -1.42 12.45
C ALA A 22 -3.23 -2.13 12.84
N TYR A 23 -2.58 -2.82 11.90
CA TYR A 23 -1.28 -3.42 12.11
C TYR A 23 -0.20 -2.36 12.40
N GLY A 24 -0.11 -1.31 11.59
CA GLY A 24 0.87 -0.22 11.78
C GLY A 24 0.69 0.50 13.11
N GLN A 25 -0.55 0.75 13.50
CA GLN A 25 -0.86 1.31 14.81
C GLN A 25 -0.44 0.38 15.95
N LYS A 26 -0.74 -0.92 15.84
CA LYS A 26 -0.49 -1.89 16.91
C LYS A 26 0.98 -2.28 17.07
N TYR A 27 1.71 -2.42 15.96
CA TYR A 27 3.05 -3.03 15.97
C TYR A 27 4.17 -2.07 15.60
N LEU A 28 3.88 -0.98 14.88
CA LEU A 28 4.87 0.03 14.52
C LEU A 28 4.70 1.33 15.34
N GLY A 29 3.79 1.34 16.32
CA GLY A 29 3.53 2.51 17.15
C GLY A 29 2.94 3.69 16.38
N GLY A 30 2.35 3.44 15.21
CA GLY A 30 1.81 4.51 14.35
C GLY A 30 2.85 5.25 13.53
N GLU A 31 4.07 4.72 13.40
CA GLU A 31 5.16 5.30 12.59
C GLU A 31 5.85 4.21 11.74
N GLY A 32 6.27 4.54 10.53
CA GLY A 32 7.01 3.64 9.64
C GLY A 32 6.33 3.36 8.31
N ASP A 33 6.89 2.41 7.57
CA ASP A 33 6.47 2.04 6.22
C ASP A 33 5.81 0.67 6.19
N LEU A 34 4.56 0.63 5.72
CA LEU A 34 3.82 -0.57 5.41
C LEU A 34 3.84 -0.82 3.91
N VAL A 35 3.94 -2.07 3.49
CA VAL A 35 3.90 -2.44 2.07
C VAL A 35 2.76 -3.42 1.83
N LEU A 36 1.84 -3.05 0.95
CA LEU A 36 0.79 -3.92 0.44
C LEU A 36 1.19 -4.42 -0.95
N ILE A 37 1.47 -5.72 -1.05
CA ILE A 37 1.83 -6.37 -2.31
C ILE A 37 0.57 -7.02 -2.88
N TYR A 38 0.22 -6.64 -4.11
CA TYR A 38 -0.98 -7.16 -4.79
C TYR A 38 -0.62 -7.75 -6.15
N PRO A 39 -1.29 -8.83 -6.60
CA PRO A 39 -1.11 -9.33 -7.95
C PRO A 39 -1.35 -8.23 -8.99
N LYS A 40 -0.44 -8.14 -9.96
CA LYS A 40 -0.57 -7.25 -11.11
C LYS A 40 -1.83 -7.61 -11.89
N ARG A 41 -2.63 -6.61 -12.22
CA ARG A 41 -3.87 -6.76 -13.02
C ARG A 41 -3.93 -5.66 -14.08
N ALA A 42 -4.82 -5.80 -15.06
CA ALA A 42 -4.96 -4.80 -16.13
C ALA A 42 -5.22 -3.38 -15.59
N SER A 43 -5.97 -3.26 -14.49
CA SER A 43 -6.25 -2.00 -13.78
C SER A 43 -5.22 -1.58 -12.74
N PHE A 44 -4.20 -2.41 -12.47
CA PHE A 44 -3.15 -2.16 -11.49
C PHE A 44 -1.82 -2.73 -11.99
N GLN A 45 -1.15 -1.94 -12.84
CA GLN A 45 0.09 -2.34 -13.53
C GLN A 45 1.34 -1.73 -12.91
N GLU A 46 1.19 -0.63 -12.18
CA GLU A 46 2.28 0.13 -11.56
C GLU A 46 1.93 0.41 -10.10
N ALA A 47 2.95 0.66 -9.28
CA ALA A 47 2.74 1.02 -7.88
C ALA A 47 1.88 2.29 -7.76
N LEU A 48 1.00 2.31 -6.76
CA LEU A 48 0.21 3.51 -6.49
C LEU A 48 1.05 4.57 -5.77
N PRO A 49 0.61 5.84 -5.79
CA PRO A 49 1.14 6.85 -4.89
C PRO A 49 1.08 6.38 -3.43
N VAL A 50 2.03 6.87 -2.62
CA VAL A 50 2.08 6.56 -1.19
C VAL A 50 0.83 7.09 -0.51
N PHE A 51 0.22 6.25 0.32
CA PHE A 51 -0.88 6.65 1.17
C PHE A 51 -0.33 7.00 2.55
N GLU A 52 -0.53 8.23 3.00
CA GLU A 52 -0.19 8.64 4.36
C GLU A 52 -1.39 8.37 5.26
N PHE A 53 -1.23 7.46 6.22
CA PHE A 53 -2.27 7.15 7.20
C PHE A 53 -2.23 8.10 8.40
N SER A 54 -1.05 8.57 8.80
CA SER A 54 -0.81 9.57 9.85
C SER A 54 0.55 10.23 9.64
N GLU A 55 0.88 11.26 10.42
CA GLU A 55 2.24 11.80 10.50
C GLU A 55 3.19 10.68 10.98
N GLY A 56 3.86 10.03 10.03
CA GLY A 56 4.81 8.96 10.30
C GLY A 56 4.43 7.59 9.74
N LEU A 57 3.14 7.25 9.58
CA LEU A 57 2.71 5.95 9.04
C LEU A 57 2.34 6.04 7.56
N ARG A 58 3.09 5.35 6.71
CA ARG A 58 2.93 5.36 5.26
C ARG A 58 2.62 3.98 4.74
N LEU A 59 1.73 3.90 3.76
CA LEU A 59 1.39 2.67 3.06
C LEU A 59 1.78 2.78 1.58
N TRP A 60 2.61 1.83 1.17
CA TRP A 60 3.05 1.63 -0.19
C TRP A 60 2.24 0.50 -0.81
N VAL A 61 1.68 0.69 -2.01
CA VAL A 61 0.94 -0.37 -2.71
C VAL A 61 1.66 -0.72 -3.99
N VAL A 62 2.17 -1.96 -4.08
CA VAL A 62 3.08 -2.38 -5.14
C VAL A 62 2.55 -3.60 -5.87
N PRO A 63 2.52 -3.60 -7.22
CA PRO A 63 2.11 -4.75 -8.00
C PRO A 63 3.21 -5.82 -8.02
N PHE A 64 2.79 -7.07 -7.87
CA PHE A 64 3.60 -8.25 -8.09
C PHE A 64 3.15 -8.97 -9.35
N ASP A 65 4.04 -9.04 -10.34
CA ASP A 65 3.78 -9.75 -11.58
C ASP A 65 3.99 -11.25 -11.35
N LEU A 66 2.88 -11.99 -11.28
CA LEU A 66 2.89 -13.44 -11.07
C LEU A 66 3.42 -14.22 -12.29
N GLN A 67 3.42 -13.65 -13.50
CA GLN A 67 3.88 -14.34 -14.70
C GLN A 67 5.41 -14.37 -14.76
N VAL A 68 6.06 -13.25 -14.44
CA VAL A 68 7.52 -13.15 -14.41
C VAL A 68 8.11 -13.30 -13.02
N GLY A 69 7.28 -13.42 -11.98
CA GLY A 69 7.69 -13.57 -10.58
C GLY A 69 8.45 -12.36 -10.03
N ARG A 70 8.05 -11.15 -10.41
CA ARG A 70 8.78 -9.92 -10.03
C ARG A 70 7.88 -8.88 -9.40
N LEU A 71 8.40 -8.22 -8.37
CA LEU A 71 7.79 -7.03 -7.80
C LEU A 71 8.10 -5.83 -8.71
N GLN A 72 7.06 -5.19 -9.25
CA GLN A 72 7.19 -3.98 -10.06
C GLN A 72 7.23 -2.78 -9.14
N ALA A 73 8.38 -2.65 -8.49
CA ALA A 73 8.68 -1.59 -7.55
C ALA A 73 9.69 -0.63 -8.19
N LEU A 74 9.23 0.42 -8.88
CA LEU A 74 10.13 1.43 -9.45
C LEU A 74 10.75 2.24 -8.30
N ASN A 75 12.05 2.05 -8.06
CA ASN A 75 12.89 2.93 -7.22
C ASN A 75 12.44 3.14 -5.75
N PHE A 76 11.89 2.13 -5.08
CA PHE A 76 11.63 2.23 -3.64
C PHE A 76 12.90 2.01 -2.81
N LYS A 77 13.41 3.06 -2.17
CA LYS A 77 14.35 2.93 -1.04
C LYS A 77 13.53 2.88 0.25
N ILE A 78 13.08 1.69 0.63
CA ILE A 78 12.64 1.45 2.01
C ILE A 78 13.91 1.52 2.86
N ARG A 79 13.95 2.42 3.84
CA ARG A 79 15.01 2.47 4.84
C ARG A 79 14.69 1.36 5.85
N LEU A 80 15.19 0.16 5.58
CA LEU A 80 15.28 -0.92 6.57
C LEU A 80 16.36 -0.60 7.60
#